data_AF-A0AB38S5Y8-F1
#
_entry.id   AF-A0AB38S5Y8-F1
#
_cell.length_a   1.000
_cell.length_b   1.000
_cell.length_c   1.000
_cell.angle_alpha   90.00
_cell.angle_beta   90.00
_cell.angle_gamma   90.00
#
_symmetry.space_group_name_H-M   'P 1'
#
loop_
_entity.id
_entity.type
_entity.pdbx_description
1 polymer ?
#
loop_
_entity_poly.entity_id
_entity_poly.type
_entity_poly.pdbx_seq_one_letter_code
_entity_poly.pdbx_strand_id
1 'polypeptide(L)'
;MITTLAEYQTRFWIPVAQRLRAAGCEVELLAFDDRSAEMSVAEGVPVTNMYREGLKTGPSPDDRKAFDARVGSYGLNGTNFLFSHERFTFGINDTAALRRRFMIYANAMEAVLDRLETQERRAELVQELGGFLSVIASFYAARRRGIRNWFIEPSFFRGRMYFTPDSFAAPNVMATPADAMSAEVRAYLKETLTQRAIVIPKKDQHHYSAAFKKVVNLRNAHRLAEKLWDQFALGKHQEFGHNLRHARVHAAMALNATRLRKLYRPLPEMPFVYYPFHVPADMALTLRSPDYLDQVATVDFLLRTIPDSHVLVVKEHPAQIGAISATRLLELARRFDNFVLLPPQTNNYTVLNRADAVVSVNSKSGAEALLLGKPVVVMGDAFYRSCPLVYAVDRMADVPARLREALSAGAFDPARGAPYFESAWRRSHPGELYISDPKLLDTFAASLRAAMAEPARVN
;
A
#
# COMPACT_ATOMS: atom_id res chain seq x y z
N MET A 1 4.10 -7.77 -19.67
CA MET A 1 3.74 -6.33 -19.59
C MET A 1 4.02 -5.83 -18.19
N ILE A 2 4.55 -4.61 -18.01
CA ILE A 2 4.84 -4.03 -16.69
C ILE A 2 4.26 -2.62 -16.60
N THR A 3 3.44 -2.33 -15.60
CA THR A 3 2.88 -0.98 -15.42
C THR A 3 3.89 -0.02 -14.80
N THR A 4 3.92 1.22 -15.29
CA THR A 4 4.65 2.32 -14.66
C THR A 4 3.79 3.58 -14.63
N LEU A 5 3.56 4.13 -13.43
CA LEU A 5 2.58 5.20 -13.19
C LEU A 5 3.24 6.59 -13.09
N ALA A 6 4.56 6.65 -12.88
CA ALA A 6 5.28 7.90 -12.72
C ALA A 6 6.74 7.79 -13.14
N GLU A 7 7.34 8.93 -13.52
CA GLU A 7 8.75 9.05 -13.88
C GLU A 7 9.71 8.30 -12.94
N TYR A 8 9.56 8.45 -11.63
CA TYR A 8 10.48 7.85 -10.66
C TYR A 8 10.38 6.31 -10.67
N GLN A 9 9.20 5.77 -10.96
CA GLN A 9 9.00 4.35 -11.15
C GLN A 9 9.61 3.91 -12.48
N THR A 10 9.42 4.69 -13.53
CA THR A 10 9.97 4.41 -14.86
C THR A 10 11.49 4.36 -14.86
N ARG A 11 12.17 5.22 -14.08
CA ARG A 11 13.63 5.16 -13.88
C ARG A 11 14.10 3.82 -13.30
N PHE A 12 13.27 3.16 -12.52
CA PHE A 12 13.55 1.82 -12.00
C PHE A 12 13.15 0.74 -13.00
N TRP A 13 11.99 0.88 -13.65
CA TRP A 13 11.47 -0.13 -14.56
C TRP A 13 12.24 -0.27 -15.88
N ILE A 14 12.83 0.79 -16.42
CA ILE A 14 13.66 0.73 -17.62
C ILE A 14 14.85 -0.23 -17.44
N PRO A 15 15.73 -0.07 -16.44
CA PRO A 15 16.87 -0.98 -16.26
C PRO A 15 16.46 -2.40 -15.84
N VAL A 16 15.29 -2.57 -15.19
CA VAL A 16 14.71 -3.90 -14.94
C VAL A 16 14.23 -4.54 -16.24
N ALA A 17 13.51 -3.81 -17.09
CA ALA A 17 13.04 -4.29 -18.39
C ALA A 17 14.21 -4.70 -19.30
N GLN A 18 15.30 -3.92 -19.33
CA GLN A 18 16.51 -4.26 -20.07
C GLN A 18 17.13 -5.59 -19.58
N ARG A 19 17.19 -5.82 -18.26
CA ARG A 19 17.69 -7.09 -17.67
C ARG A 19 16.81 -8.28 -18.01
N LEU A 20 15.49 -8.12 -17.92
CA LEU A 20 14.53 -9.16 -18.29
C LEU A 20 14.65 -9.51 -19.78
N ARG A 21 14.81 -8.50 -20.65
CA ARG A 21 15.06 -8.70 -22.09
C ARG A 21 16.38 -9.40 -22.37
N ALA A 22 17.46 -9.02 -21.70
CA ALA A 22 18.74 -9.72 -21.79
C ALA A 22 18.63 -11.19 -21.32
N ALA A 23 17.68 -11.49 -20.44
CA ALA A 23 17.40 -12.84 -19.97
C ALA A 23 16.38 -13.62 -20.81
N GLY A 24 16.04 -13.11 -22.00
CA GLY A 24 15.14 -13.76 -22.98
C GLY A 24 13.65 -13.47 -22.80
N CYS A 25 13.26 -12.57 -21.90
CA CYS A 25 11.86 -12.17 -21.73
C CYS A 25 11.51 -10.99 -22.64
N GLU A 26 10.42 -11.07 -23.39
CA GLU A 26 9.88 -9.88 -24.04
C GLU A 26 9.17 -8.99 -23.03
N VAL A 27 9.53 -7.70 -23.00
CA VAL A 27 8.99 -6.74 -22.04
C VAL A 27 8.46 -5.52 -22.78
N GLU A 28 7.21 -5.21 -22.46
CA GLU A 28 6.57 -3.95 -22.82
C GLU A 28 6.13 -3.22 -21.54
N LEU A 29 6.51 -1.95 -21.42
CA LEU A 29 6.08 -1.06 -20.36
C LEU A 29 4.71 -0.46 -20.70
N LEU A 30 3.84 -0.33 -19.71
CA LEU A 30 2.54 0.32 -19.82
C LEU A 30 2.62 1.62 -19.02
N ALA A 31 2.88 2.73 -19.71
CA ALA A 31 3.11 4.04 -19.09
C ALA A 31 1.81 4.84 -18.98
N PHE A 32 1.47 5.27 -17.77
CA PHE A 32 0.25 6.07 -17.51
C PHE A 32 0.49 7.58 -17.47
N ASP A 33 1.72 8.02 -17.75
CA ASP A 33 2.09 9.41 -17.92
C ASP A 33 2.94 9.58 -19.18
N ASP A 34 2.83 10.74 -19.84
CA ASP A 34 3.49 10.96 -21.14
C ASP A 34 5.02 10.92 -21.01
N ARG A 35 5.57 11.45 -19.92
CA ARG A 35 7.03 11.55 -19.72
C ARG A 35 7.66 10.18 -19.50
N SER A 36 6.98 9.27 -18.83
CA SER A 36 7.38 7.87 -18.68
C SER A 36 7.40 7.14 -20.01
N ALA A 37 6.44 7.42 -20.89
CA ALA A 37 6.46 6.89 -22.25
C ALA A 37 7.67 7.44 -23.03
N GLU A 38 7.88 8.77 -23.02
CA GLU A 38 9.03 9.43 -23.65
C GLU A 38 10.37 8.87 -23.16
N MET A 39 10.53 8.70 -21.84
CA MET A 39 11.73 8.12 -21.23
C MET A 39 11.98 6.68 -21.69
N SER A 40 10.93 5.87 -21.79
CA SER A 40 11.07 4.47 -22.19
C SER A 40 11.44 4.34 -23.67
N VAL A 41 10.87 5.19 -24.53
CA VAL A 41 11.24 5.28 -25.96
C VAL A 41 12.70 5.69 -26.12
N ALA A 42 13.15 6.72 -25.39
CA ALA A 42 14.53 7.21 -25.45
C ALA A 42 15.56 6.12 -25.09
N GLU A 43 15.19 5.19 -24.21
CA GLU A 43 16.04 4.08 -23.74
C GLU A 43 15.82 2.78 -24.54
N GLY A 44 15.07 2.83 -25.64
CA GLY A 44 14.83 1.69 -26.53
C GLY A 44 14.02 0.55 -25.89
N VAL A 45 13.21 0.85 -24.87
CA VAL A 45 12.32 -0.11 -24.21
C VAL A 45 10.91 0.00 -24.81
N PRO A 46 10.32 -1.10 -25.34
CA PRO A 46 8.96 -1.08 -25.85
C PRO A 46 7.98 -0.55 -24.81
N VAL A 47 7.11 0.37 -25.22
CA VAL A 47 6.17 1.04 -24.31
C VAL A 47 4.87 1.39 -25.03
N THR A 48 3.75 1.22 -24.33
CA THR A 48 2.46 1.82 -24.70
C THR A 48 2.16 2.98 -23.75
N ASN A 49 1.83 4.15 -24.31
CA ASN A 49 1.29 5.26 -23.54
C ASN A 49 -0.21 5.05 -23.33
N MET A 50 -0.57 4.55 -22.15
CA MET A 50 -1.91 4.09 -21.82
C MET A 50 -2.96 5.21 -21.87
N TYR A 51 -2.61 6.43 -21.48
CA TYR A 51 -3.55 7.54 -21.55
C TYR A 51 -3.86 7.92 -23.01
N ARG A 52 -2.82 8.04 -23.85
CA ARG A 52 -2.98 8.42 -25.25
C ARG A 52 -3.62 7.32 -26.09
N GLU A 53 -3.32 6.06 -25.79
CA GLU A 53 -3.93 4.90 -26.45
C GLU A 53 -5.43 4.80 -26.13
N GLY A 54 -5.79 4.96 -24.85
CA GLY A 54 -7.17 4.85 -24.38
C GLY A 54 -8.11 5.95 -24.87
N LEU A 55 -7.56 7.11 -25.23
CA LEU A 55 -8.31 8.18 -25.87
C LEU A 55 -8.65 7.90 -27.33
N LYS A 56 -7.88 7.03 -28.01
CA LYS A 56 -8.01 6.74 -29.44
C LYS A 56 -8.77 5.44 -29.72
N THR A 57 -8.84 4.56 -28.72
CA THR A 57 -9.35 3.19 -28.87
C THR A 57 -10.62 2.97 -28.08
N GLY A 58 -11.43 2.01 -28.54
CA GLY A 58 -12.67 1.63 -27.88
C GLY A 58 -13.79 2.67 -27.97
N PRO A 59 -14.87 2.49 -27.20
CA PRO A 59 -15.97 3.45 -27.13
C PRO A 59 -15.54 4.76 -26.47
N SER A 60 -16.31 5.83 -26.69
CA SER A 60 -16.07 7.13 -26.04
C SER A 60 -15.95 6.96 -24.52
N PRO A 61 -14.90 7.50 -23.88
CA PRO A 61 -14.75 7.46 -22.42
C PRO A 61 -15.88 8.14 -21.65
N ASP A 62 -16.62 9.03 -22.31
CA ASP A 62 -17.73 9.79 -21.73
C ASP A 62 -19.10 9.09 -21.93
N ASP A 63 -19.14 7.96 -22.66
CA ASP A 63 -20.37 7.18 -22.88
C ASP A 63 -20.72 6.34 -21.64
N ARG A 64 -21.85 6.67 -21.02
CA ARG A 64 -22.37 5.98 -19.84
C ARG A 64 -22.74 4.51 -20.12
N LYS A 65 -23.38 4.22 -21.25
CA LYS A 65 -23.79 2.84 -21.58
C LYS A 65 -22.56 1.96 -21.80
N ALA A 66 -21.54 2.51 -22.47
CA ALA A 66 -20.27 1.83 -22.65
C ALA A 66 -19.56 1.56 -21.32
N PHE A 67 -19.57 2.53 -20.40
CA PHE A 67 -19.04 2.33 -19.05
C PHE A 67 -19.77 1.21 -18.29
N ASP A 68 -21.10 1.23 -18.27
CA ASP A 68 -21.88 0.21 -17.56
C ASP A 68 -21.64 -1.19 -18.15
N ALA A 69 -21.57 -1.30 -19.48
CA ALA A 69 -21.22 -2.55 -20.16
C ALA A 69 -19.80 -3.02 -19.80
N ARG A 70 -18.83 -2.10 -19.74
CA ARG A 70 -17.44 -2.43 -19.39
C ARG A 70 -17.33 -2.95 -17.96
N VAL A 71 -17.92 -2.23 -17.01
CA VAL A 71 -17.96 -2.62 -15.59
C VAL A 71 -18.61 -3.99 -15.43
N GLY A 72 -19.77 -4.22 -16.06
CA GLY A 72 -20.44 -5.52 -16.04
C GLY A 72 -19.56 -6.64 -16.60
N SER A 73 -18.87 -6.38 -17.71
CA SER A 73 -17.98 -7.36 -18.34
C SER A 73 -16.75 -7.74 -17.49
N TYR A 74 -16.35 -6.86 -16.57
CA TYR A 74 -15.26 -7.10 -15.62
C TYR A 74 -15.72 -7.78 -14.33
N GLY A 75 -17.02 -8.11 -14.20
CA GLY A 75 -17.59 -8.64 -12.97
C GLY A 75 -17.62 -7.61 -11.83
N LEU A 76 -17.52 -6.32 -12.15
CA LEU A 76 -17.65 -5.25 -11.19
C LEU A 76 -19.13 -4.93 -10.95
N ASN A 77 -19.49 -4.60 -9.71
CA ASN A 77 -20.88 -4.38 -9.30
C ASN A 77 -21.40 -2.95 -9.57
N GLY A 78 -20.64 -2.10 -10.26
CA GLY A 78 -21.03 -0.73 -10.60
C GLY A 78 -21.17 0.23 -9.41
N THR A 79 -20.69 -0.15 -8.23
CA THR A 79 -20.75 0.71 -7.04
C THR A 79 -19.69 1.82 -7.09
N ASN A 80 -19.93 2.89 -6.31
CA ASN A 80 -18.95 3.98 -6.13
C ASN A 80 -17.65 3.53 -5.45
N PHE A 81 -17.60 2.29 -4.93
CA PHE A 81 -16.40 1.72 -4.32
C PHE A 81 -15.20 1.71 -5.28
N LEU A 82 -15.45 1.47 -6.58
CA LEU A 82 -14.43 1.52 -7.63
C LEU A 82 -13.60 2.82 -7.59
N PHE A 83 -14.25 3.92 -7.24
CA PHE A 83 -13.64 5.25 -7.24
C PHE A 83 -13.10 5.68 -5.88
N SER A 84 -13.28 4.85 -4.84
CA SER A 84 -12.97 5.20 -3.45
C SER A 84 -11.54 5.73 -3.32
N HIS A 85 -10.54 4.97 -3.78
CA HIS A 85 -9.14 5.37 -3.64
C HIS A 85 -8.86 6.76 -4.23
N GLU A 86 -9.29 7.06 -5.46
CA GLU A 86 -9.04 8.37 -6.06
C GLU A 86 -9.78 9.52 -5.35
N ARG A 87 -10.95 9.27 -4.79
CA ARG A 87 -11.66 10.27 -3.98
C ARG A 87 -10.85 10.66 -2.75
N PHE A 88 -10.30 9.68 -2.03
CA PHE A 88 -9.52 9.96 -0.83
C PHE A 88 -8.12 10.48 -1.17
N THR A 89 -7.44 9.83 -2.11
CA THR A 89 -6.06 10.16 -2.48
C THR A 89 -5.95 11.45 -3.27
N PHE A 90 -6.87 11.72 -4.21
CA PHE A 90 -6.84 12.90 -5.09
C PHE A 90 -7.96 13.91 -4.82
N GLY A 91 -8.94 13.61 -3.97
CA GLY A 91 -10.01 14.56 -3.63
C GLY A 91 -10.96 14.85 -4.79
N ILE A 92 -10.99 13.96 -5.79
CA ILE A 92 -11.84 14.13 -6.95
C ILE A 92 -13.28 13.86 -6.50
N ASN A 93 -14.12 14.89 -6.51
CA ASN A 93 -15.53 14.78 -6.16
C ASN A 93 -16.40 14.44 -7.39
N ASP A 94 -15.95 14.77 -8.59
CA ASP A 94 -16.66 14.49 -9.83
C ASP A 94 -16.58 13.01 -10.25
N THR A 95 -17.71 12.31 -10.16
CA THR A 95 -17.85 10.92 -10.60
C THR A 95 -17.70 10.77 -12.12
N ALA A 96 -18.10 11.77 -12.91
CA ALA A 96 -17.98 11.69 -14.37
C ALA A 96 -16.51 11.67 -14.81
N ALA A 97 -15.68 12.56 -14.26
CA ALA A 97 -14.23 12.53 -14.46
C ALA A 97 -13.59 11.18 -14.08
N LEU A 98 -14.02 10.57 -12.97
CA LEU A 98 -13.51 9.27 -12.52
C LEU A 98 -13.94 8.12 -13.46
N ARG A 99 -15.19 8.12 -13.93
CA ARG A 99 -15.65 7.16 -14.95
C ARG A 99 -14.85 7.31 -16.24
N ARG A 100 -14.69 8.54 -16.72
CA ARG A 100 -13.92 8.86 -17.93
C ARG A 100 -12.49 8.33 -17.81
N ARG A 101 -11.83 8.58 -16.68
CA ARG A 101 -10.47 8.10 -16.39
C ARG A 101 -10.39 6.57 -16.41
N PHE A 102 -11.31 5.89 -15.74
CA PHE A 102 -11.38 4.43 -15.77
C PHE A 102 -11.56 3.90 -17.20
N MET A 103 -12.47 4.49 -17.99
CA MET A 103 -12.71 4.08 -19.38
C MET A 103 -11.49 4.26 -20.27
N ILE A 104 -10.73 5.35 -20.12
CA ILE A 104 -9.49 5.56 -20.88
C ILE A 104 -8.53 4.39 -20.63
N TYR A 105 -8.25 4.05 -19.37
CA TYR A 105 -7.30 2.97 -19.07
C TYR A 105 -7.85 1.59 -19.44
N ALA A 106 -9.15 1.37 -19.29
CA ALA A 106 -9.79 0.13 -19.70
C ALA A 106 -9.73 -0.04 -21.23
N ASN A 107 -10.01 1.01 -22.01
CA ASN A 107 -9.90 0.99 -23.47
C ASN A 107 -8.47 0.69 -23.92
N ALA A 108 -7.50 1.40 -23.33
CA ALA A 108 -6.09 1.19 -23.63
C ALA A 108 -5.64 -0.24 -23.37
N MET A 109 -6.06 -0.83 -22.23
CA MET A 109 -5.72 -2.23 -21.97
C MET A 109 -6.37 -3.17 -22.99
N GLU A 110 -7.67 -3.04 -23.27
CA GLU A 110 -8.30 -3.93 -24.26
C GLU A 110 -7.59 -3.84 -25.61
N ALA A 111 -7.19 -2.65 -26.07
CA ALA A 111 -6.41 -2.48 -27.29
C ALA A 111 -5.04 -3.19 -27.25
N VAL A 112 -4.32 -3.11 -26.13
CA VAL A 112 -3.06 -3.84 -25.92
C VAL A 112 -3.31 -5.35 -25.92
N LEU A 113 -4.39 -5.82 -25.30
CA LEU A 113 -4.71 -7.25 -25.22
C LEU A 113 -5.17 -7.81 -26.58
N ASP A 114 -5.99 -7.08 -27.33
CA ASP A 114 -6.40 -7.43 -28.69
C ASP A 114 -5.17 -7.51 -29.62
N ARG A 115 -4.21 -6.59 -29.47
CA ARG A 115 -2.93 -6.64 -30.20
C ARG A 115 -2.10 -7.87 -29.85
N LEU A 116 -2.07 -8.29 -28.58
CA LEU A 116 -1.35 -9.51 -28.19
C LEU A 116 -2.05 -10.77 -28.73
N GLU A 117 -3.38 -10.80 -28.69
CA GLU A 117 -4.19 -11.91 -29.20
C GLU A 117 -4.00 -12.09 -30.71
N THR A 118 -4.07 -10.99 -31.48
CA THR A 118 -3.79 -11.00 -32.93
C THR A 118 -2.37 -11.41 -33.30
N GLN A 119 -1.41 -11.22 -32.40
CA GLN A 119 -0.03 -11.68 -32.56
C GLN A 119 0.18 -13.12 -32.05
N GLU A 120 -0.87 -13.78 -31.55
CA GLU A 120 -0.82 -15.09 -30.89
C GLU A 120 0.15 -15.13 -29.70
N ARG A 121 0.29 -14.02 -29.00
CA ARG A 121 1.23 -13.86 -27.89
C ARG A 121 0.53 -14.03 -26.55
N ARG A 122 1.16 -14.83 -25.69
CA ARG A 122 0.79 -14.91 -24.27
C ARG A 122 1.62 -13.90 -23.49
N ALA A 123 0.97 -13.21 -22.55
CA ALA A 123 1.62 -12.26 -21.67
C ALA A 123 1.14 -12.44 -20.24
N GLU A 124 1.95 -11.95 -19.30
CA GLU A 124 1.59 -11.75 -17.91
C GLU A 124 1.74 -10.26 -17.58
N LEU A 125 0.97 -9.80 -16.60
CA LEU A 125 0.92 -8.40 -16.19
C LEU A 125 1.55 -8.21 -14.82
N VAL A 126 2.62 -7.41 -14.74
CA VAL A 126 3.31 -7.07 -13.49
C VAL A 126 2.93 -5.67 -13.06
N GLN A 127 2.50 -5.52 -11.81
CA GLN A 127 2.02 -4.26 -11.26
C GLN A 127 2.59 -4.03 -9.84
N GLU A 128 2.92 -2.79 -9.49
CA GLU A 128 3.02 -2.46 -8.06
C GLU A 128 1.61 -2.37 -7.48
N LEU A 129 1.45 -2.89 -6.26
CA LEU A 129 0.18 -2.82 -5.55
C LEU A 129 -0.23 -1.35 -5.32
N GLY A 130 -1.42 -0.98 -5.79
CA GLY A 130 -1.97 0.35 -5.64
C GLY A 130 -3.47 0.39 -5.91
N GLY A 131 -4.16 1.40 -5.36
CA GLY A 131 -5.61 1.57 -5.52
C GLY A 131 -6.02 2.46 -6.70
N PHE A 132 -5.08 2.85 -7.57
CA PHE A 132 -5.33 3.80 -8.66
C PHE A 132 -6.17 3.18 -9.77
N LEU A 133 -6.98 3.98 -10.47
CA LEU A 133 -7.84 3.47 -11.55
C LEU A 133 -7.03 2.88 -12.70
N SER A 134 -5.79 3.34 -12.91
CA SER A 134 -4.82 2.73 -13.83
C SER A 134 -4.56 1.26 -13.49
N VAL A 135 -4.19 0.98 -12.25
CA VAL A 135 -3.92 -0.38 -11.74
C VAL A 135 -5.19 -1.23 -11.75
N ILE A 136 -6.31 -0.68 -11.28
CA ILE A 136 -7.59 -1.41 -11.20
C ILE A 136 -8.10 -1.77 -12.59
N ALA A 137 -8.13 -0.81 -13.52
CA ALA A 137 -8.58 -1.07 -14.90
C ALA A 137 -7.70 -2.11 -15.58
N SER A 138 -6.37 -2.03 -15.41
CA SER A 138 -5.44 -3.00 -15.97
C SER A 138 -5.61 -4.40 -15.40
N PHE A 139 -5.80 -4.51 -14.08
CA PHE A 139 -6.06 -5.79 -13.42
C PHE A 139 -7.31 -6.49 -13.97
N TYR A 140 -8.45 -5.78 -14.01
CA TYR A 140 -9.71 -6.41 -14.43
C TYR A 140 -9.75 -6.71 -15.93
N ALA A 141 -9.15 -5.87 -16.78
CA ALA A 141 -9.00 -6.15 -18.21
C ALA A 141 -8.19 -7.43 -18.44
N ALA A 142 -7.02 -7.54 -17.82
CA ALA A 142 -6.16 -8.72 -17.92
C ALA A 142 -6.85 -9.98 -17.36
N ARG A 143 -7.44 -9.89 -16.17
CA ARG A 143 -8.13 -11.01 -15.52
C ARG A 143 -9.26 -11.57 -16.39
N ARG A 144 -10.04 -10.70 -17.05
CA ARG A 144 -11.12 -11.13 -17.95
C ARG A 144 -10.63 -12.00 -19.09
N ARG A 145 -9.43 -11.72 -19.61
CA ARG A 145 -8.78 -12.48 -20.71
C ARG A 145 -7.97 -13.68 -20.19
N GLY A 146 -8.07 -14.04 -18.91
CA GLY A 146 -7.28 -15.10 -18.31
C GLY A 146 -5.78 -14.79 -18.20
N ILE A 147 -5.40 -13.52 -18.30
CA ILE A 147 -4.01 -13.08 -18.17
C ILE A 147 -3.67 -12.93 -16.70
N ARG A 148 -2.60 -13.60 -16.29
CA ARG A 148 -2.11 -13.58 -14.92
C ARG A 148 -1.58 -12.20 -14.54
N ASN A 149 -1.91 -11.78 -13.33
CA ASN A 149 -1.47 -10.55 -12.71
C ASN A 149 -0.51 -10.84 -11.56
N TRP A 150 0.59 -10.11 -11.47
CA TRP A 150 1.55 -10.17 -10.38
C TRP A 150 1.65 -8.83 -9.68
N PHE A 151 1.14 -8.77 -8.46
CA PHE A 151 1.27 -7.59 -7.60
C PHE A 151 2.54 -7.65 -6.77
N ILE A 152 3.26 -6.55 -6.78
CA ILE A 152 4.50 -6.38 -6.03
C ILE A 152 4.22 -5.51 -4.81
N GLU A 153 4.52 -6.02 -3.62
CA GLU A 153 4.49 -5.24 -2.38
C GLU A 153 5.67 -5.59 -1.48
N PRO A 154 6.20 -4.65 -0.66
CA PRO A 154 7.30 -4.94 0.25
C PRO A 154 6.89 -5.99 1.27
N SER A 155 7.80 -6.92 1.55
CA SER A 155 7.57 -7.87 2.63
C SER A 155 7.82 -7.22 4.00
N PHE A 156 7.55 -7.99 5.06
CA PHE A 156 7.95 -7.64 6.43
C PHE A 156 9.48 -7.59 6.59
N PHE A 157 10.21 -8.38 5.79
CA PHE A 157 11.65 -8.51 5.86
C PHE A 157 12.32 -7.49 4.95
N ARG A 158 13.28 -6.75 5.50
CA ARG A 158 14.12 -5.79 4.77
C ARG A 158 14.80 -6.47 3.59
N GLY A 159 14.81 -5.82 2.43
CA GLY A 159 15.42 -6.37 1.22
C GLY A 159 14.64 -7.52 0.59
N ARG A 160 13.37 -7.73 0.96
CA ARG A 160 12.52 -8.77 0.38
C ARG A 160 11.13 -8.24 0.01
N MET A 161 10.55 -8.81 -1.03
CA MET A 161 9.28 -8.43 -1.64
C MET A 161 8.33 -9.62 -1.72
N TYR A 162 7.03 -9.37 -1.65
CA TYR A 162 6.01 -10.33 -2.06
C TYR A 162 5.63 -10.10 -3.52
N PHE A 163 5.44 -11.20 -4.24
CA PHE A 163 4.88 -11.26 -5.59
C PHE A 163 3.56 -12.03 -5.49
N THR A 164 2.45 -11.31 -5.34
CA THR A 164 1.12 -11.90 -5.08
C THR A 164 0.38 -12.07 -6.42
N PRO A 165 0.03 -13.29 -6.83
CA PRO A 165 -0.70 -13.51 -8.07
C PRO A 165 -2.19 -13.19 -7.90
N ASP A 166 -2.77 -12.54 -8.92
CA ASP A 166 -4.21 -12.43 -9.21
C ASP A 166 -5.11 -11.88 -8.09
N SER A 167 -4.55 -11.16 -7.12
CA SER A 167 -5.30 -10.64 -5.99
C SER A 167 -4.76 -9.34 -5.43
N PHE A 168 -5.67 -8.41 -5.12
CA PHE A 168 -5.38 -7.23 -4.29
C PHE A 168 -5.28 -7.56 -2.78
N ALA A 169 -5.70 -8.78 -2.38
CA ALA A 169 -5.62 -9.22 -1.01
C ALA A 169 -4.16 -9.36 -0.55
N ALA A 170 -3.95 -9.35 0.76
CA ALA A 170 -2.63 -9.65 1.31
C ALA A 170 -2.22 -11.10 0.99
N PRO A 171 -0.91 -11.40 0.87
CA PRO A 171 -0.45 -12.75 0.58
C PRO A 171 -0.88 -13.73 1.68
N ASN A 172 -1.46 -14.87 1.28
CA ASN A 172 -1.79 -15.95 2.20
C ASN A 172 -0.53 -16.74 2.57
N VAL A 173 0.18 -16.25 3.59
CA VAL A 173 1.45 -16.84 4.07
C VAL A 173 1.31 -18.30 4.52
N MET A 174 0.23 -18.63 5.22
CA MET A 174 0.04 -19.97 5.81
C MET A 174 -0.61 -20.98 4.86
N ALA A 175 -0.74 -20.67 3.56
CA ALA A 175 -1.18 -21.65 2.56
C ALA A 175 -0.23 -22.85 2.46
N THR A 176 1.06 -22.63 2.71
CA THR A 176 2.09 -23.67 2.80
C THR A 176 2.92 -23.42 4.08
N PRO A 177 2.44 -23.91 5.24
CA PRO A 177 3.11 -23.67 6.52
C PRO A 177 4.47 -24.37 6.55
N ALA A 178 5.45 -23.73 7.18
CA ALA A 178 6.75 -24.32 7.41
C ALA A 178 6.74 -25.11 8.72
N ASP A 179 7.34 -26.31 8.73
CA ASP A 179 7.41 -27.14 9.93
C ASP A 179 8.40 -26.59 10.97
N ALA A 180 9.49 -25.97 10.50
CA ALA A 180 10.56 -25.46 11.36
C ALA A 180 11.22 -24.21 10.76
N MET A 181 11.72 -23.35 11.66
CA MET A 181 12.43 -22.13 11.29
C MET A 181 13.92 -22.38 11.05
N SER A 182 14.40 -21.89 9.92
CA SER A 182 15.80 -21.94 9.49
C SER A 182 16.71 -21.11 10.40
N ALA A 183 18.02 -21.39 10.36
CA ALA A 183 19.02 -20.60 11.09
C ALA A 183 19.10 -19.15 10.58
N GLU A 184 18.88 -18.94 9.28
CA GLU A 184 18.87 -17.62 8.64
C GLU A 184 17.74 -16.75 9.19
N VAL A 185 16.50 -17.25 9.15
CA VAL A 185 15.33 -16.50 9.66
C VAL A 185 15.46 -16.26 11.16
N ARG A 186 15.96 -17.26 11.92
CA ARG A 186 16.22 -17.10 13.35
C ARG A 186 17.21 -15.98 13.64
N ALA A 187 18.31 -15.91 12.89
CA ALA A 187 19.32 -14.86 13.04
C ALA A 187 18.73 -13.49 12.70
N TYR A 188 17.98 -13.40 11.59
CA TYR A 188 17.31 -12.17 11.15
C TYR A 188 16.34 -11.62 12.21
N LEU A 189 15.47 -12.48 12.75
CA LEU A 189 14.51 -12.08 13.78
C LEU A 189 15.20 -11.65 15.08
N LYS A 190 16.26 -12.37 15.49
CA LYS A 190 17.06 -12.03 16.67
C LYS A 190 17.77 -10.68 16.51
N GLU A 191 18.34 -10.42 15.34
CA GLU A 191 18.96 -9.14 15.01
C GLU A 191 17.92 -8.00 15.04
N THR A 192 16.76 -8.22 14.42
CA THR A 192 15.64 -7.25 14.39
C THR A 192 15.19 -6.88 15.81
N LEU A 193 15.01 -7.86 16.69
CA LEU A 193 14.67 -7.65 18.10
C LEU A 193 15.77 -6.89 18.86
N THR A 194 17.03 -7.18 18.56
CA THR A 194 18.19 -6.56 19.22
C THR A 194 18.39 -5.11 18.80
N GLN A 195 18.20 -4.80 17.51
CA GLN A 195 18.33 -3.44 16.97
C GLN A 195 17.23 -2.50 17.47
N ARG A 196 16.12 -3.03 18.01
CA ARG A 196 14.96 -2.24 18.48
C ARG A 196 14.47 -1.22 17.45
N ALA A 197 14.69 -1.53 16.17
CA ALA A 197 14.46 -0.63 15.05
C ALA A 197 13.35 -1.21 14.17
N ILE A 198 12.41 -0.34 13.80
CA ILE A 198 11.32 -0.62 12.85
C ILE A 198 11.97 -1.02 11.52
N VAL A 199 11.51 -2.12 10.92
CA VAL A 199 11.93 -2.50 9.56
C VAL A 199 11.21 -1.57 8.58
N ILE A 200 11.87 -0.47 8.24
CA ILE A 200 11.40 0.46 7.21
C ILE A 200 12.04 0.05 5.87
N PRO A 201 11.27 -0.37 4.86
CA PRO A 201 11.79 -0.61 3.52
C PRO A 201 12.52 0.63 3.00
N LYS A 202 13.61 0.45 2.25
CA LYS A 202 14.38 1.59 1.72
C LYS A 202 13.52 2.48 0.82
N LYS A 203 12.57 1.90 0.09
CA LYS A 203 11.62 2.66 -0.75
C LYS A 203 10.80 3.69 0.02
N ASP A 204 10.53 3.43 1.30
CA ASP A 204 9.71 4.30 2.14
C ASP A 204 10.53 5.43 2.79
N GLN A 205 11.88 5.35 2.80
CA GLN A 205 12.76 6.32 3.47
C GLN A 205 12.58 7.76 2.96
N HIS A 206 12.25 7.93 1.68
CA HIS A 206 11.97 9.26 1.11
C HIS A 206 10.70 9.92 1.65
N HIS A 207 9.80 9.17 2.27
CA HIS A 207 8.61 9.71 2.94
C HIS A 207 8.92 10.26 4.35
N TYR A 208 10.06 9.93 4.95
CA TYR A 208 10.42 10.30 6.32
C TYR A 208 11.22 11.61 6.45
N SER A 209 11.53 12.30 5.35
CA SER A 209 12.10 13.64 5.43
C SER A 209 11.04 14.65 5.92
N ALA A 210 11.32 15.37 7.00
CA ALA A 210 10.43 16.39 7.57
C ALA A 210 9.83 17.29 6.47
N ALA A 211 8.49 17.45 6.50
CA ALA A 211 7.73 18.20 5.49
C ALA A 211 8.32 19.58 5.17
N PHE A 212 8.95 20.23 6.16
CA PHE A 212 9.55 21.55 6.02
C PHE A 212 10.82 21.58 5.13
N LYS A 213 11.65 20.53 5.11
CA LYS A 213 12.84 20.45 4.24
C LYS A 213 12.49 20.14 2.77
N LYS A 214 11.28 19.67 2.48
CA LYS A 214 10.80 19.44 1.11
C LYS A 214 10.33 20.74 0.42
N VAL A 215 9.88 21.73 1.18
CA VAL A 215 9.29 22.97 0.66
C VAL A 215 10.37 24.01 0.28
N VAL A 216 11.54 24.00 0.92
CA VAL A 216 12.63 24.96 0.66
C VAL A 216 13.81 24.28 -0.03
N ASN A 217 13.56 23.64 -1.17
CA ASN A 217 14.62 23.09 -2.02
C ASN A 217 14.43 23.61 -3.45
N LEU A 218 15.40 24.37 -3.95
CA LEU A 218 15.39 24.95 -5.30
C LEU A 218 15.16 23.89 -6.39
N ARG A 219 15.61 22.63 -6.18
CA ARG A 219 15.31 21.51 -7.08
C ARG A 219 13.84 21.10 -7.08
N ASN A 220 13.16 21.14 -5.91
CA ASN A 220 11.73 20.82 -5.82
C ASN A 220 10.87 21.95 -6.39
N ALA A 221 11.29 23.21 -6.23
CA ALA A 221 10.64 24.37 -6.83
C ALA A 221 10.76 24.36 -8.37
N HIS A 222 11.96 24.09 -8.90
CA HIS A 222 12.18 23.88 -10.34
C HIS A 222 11.33 22.72 -10.87
N ARG A 223 11.35 21.56 -10.19
CA ARG A 223 10.55 20.41 -10.59
C ARG A 223 9.04 20.68 -10.51
N LEU A 224 8.59 21.49 -9.55
CA LEU A 224 7.19 21.92 -9.48
C LEU A 224 6.84 22.85 -10.66
N ALA A 225 7.73 23.80 -11.00
CA ALA A 225 7.56 24.68 -12.14
C ALA A 225 7.53 23.90 -13.46
N GLU A 226 8.45 22.94 -13.66
CA GLU A 226 8.42 22.02 -14.79
C GLU A 226 7.11 21.23 -14.85
N LYS A 227 6.67 20.65 -13.72
CA LYS A 227 5.41 19.89 -13.69
C LYS A 227 4.20 20.75 -14.03
N LEU A 228 4.16 21.99 -13.55
CA LEU A 228 3.09 22.93 -13.87
C LEU A 228 3.16 23.38 -15.33
N TRP A 229 4.36 23.59 -15.87
CA TRP A 229 4.56 23.89 -17.29
C TRP A 229 4.12 22.73 -18.19
N ASP A 230 4.55 21.51 -17.87
CA ASP A 230 4.14 20.29 -18.57
C ASP A 230 2.62 20.13 -18.55
N GLN A 231 1.99 20.38 -17.39
CA GLN A 231 0.55 20.22 -17.20
C GLN A 231 -0.27 21.31 -17.91
N PHE A 232 0.12 22.58 -17.78
CA PHE A 232 -0.70 23.72 -18.24
C PHE A 232 -0.26 24.31 -19.57
N ALA A 233 1.03 24.25 -19.93
CA ALA A 233 1.55 24.79 -21.19
C ALA A 233 1.70 23.70 -22.28
N LEU A 234 2.12 22.49 -21.91
CA LEU A 234 2.33 21.39 -22.86
C LEU A 234 1.15 20.39 -22.92
N GLY A 235 0.17 20.51 -22.02
CA GLY A 235 -0.99 19.60 -21.97
C GLY A 235 -0.60 18.13 -21.75
N LYS A 236 0.54 17.88 -21.09
CA LYS A 236 1.01 16.53 -20.76
C LYS A 236 0.15 15.94 -19.65
N HIS A 237 -0.25 14.69 -19.82
CA HIS A 237 -0.97 13.94 -18.81
C HIS A 237 0.00 13.39 -17.75
N GLN A 238 -0.35 13.59 -16.49
CA GLN A 238 0.38 13.08 -15.33
C GLN A 238 -0.58 12.32 -14.42
N GLU A 239 -0.31 11.04 -14.17
CA GLU A 239 -1.13 10.19 -13.30
C GLU A 239 -1.34 10.81 -11.90
N PHE A 240 -0.29 11.46 -11.38
CA PHE A 240 -0.29 12.15 -10.09
C PHE A 240 -0.31 13.68 -10.20
N GLY A 241 -0.86 14.25 -11.27
CA GLY A 241 -0.88 15.69 -11.59
C GLY A 241 -1.69 16.61 -10.66
N HIS A 242 -1.92 16.24 -9.40
CA HIS A 242 -2.75 16.98 -8.43
C HIS A 242 -1.90 17.91 -7.53
N ASN A 243 -0.95 18.64 -8.14
CA ASN A 243 0.12 19.36 -7.43
C ASN A 243 -0.41 20.46 -6.46
N LEU A 244 -1.37 21.29 -6.91
CA LEU A 244 -1.96 22.35 -6.08
C LEU A 244 -2.73 21.79 -4.88
N ARG A 245 -3.46 20.69 -5.07
CA ARG A 245 -4.15 20.02 -3.96
C ARG A 245 -3.16 19.43 -2.99
N HIS A 246 -2.12 18.75 -3.47
CA HIS A 246 -1.07 18.21 -2.61
C HIS A 246 -0.48 19.33 -1.72
N ALA A 247 -0.18 20.50 -2.29
CA ALA A 247 0.26 21.66 -1.50
C ALA A 247 -0.78 22.10 -0.43
N ARG A 248 -2.06 22.22 -0.79
CA ARG A 248 -3.15 22.56 0.15
C ARG A 248 -3.30 21.52 1.27
N VAL A 249 -3.22 20.24 0.95
CA VAL A 249 -3.30 19.13 1.91
C VAL A 249 -2.13 19.20 2.89
N HIS A 250 -0.89 19.39 2.41
CA HIS A 250 0.28 19.54 3.29
C HIS A 250 0.21 20.79 4.18
N ALA A 251 -0.34 21.90 3.67
CA ALA A 251 -0.59 23.09 4.48
C ALA A 251 -1.62 22.82 5.59
N ALA A 252 -2.73 22.16 5.26
CA ALA A 252 -3.74 21.75 6.25
C ALA A 252 -3.16 20.77 7.28
N MET A 253 -2.32 19.82 6.85
CA MET A 253 -1.60 18.91 7.74
C MET A 253 -0.68 19.65 8.70
N ALA A 254 0.05 20.67 8.25
CA ALA A 254 0.91 21.47 9.12
C ALA A 254 0.12 22.23 10.19
N LEU A 255 -1.06 22.76 9.82
CA LEU A 255 -1.98 23.40 10.77
C LEU A 255 -2.54 22.38 11.78
N ASN A 256 -2.99 21.22 11.30
CA ASN A 256 -3.47 20.12 12.16
C ASN A 256 -2.38 19.65 13.13
N ALA A 257 -1.16 19.41 12.63
CA ALA A 257 -0.02 19.00 13.45
C ALA A 257 0.27 20.03 14.55
N THR A 258 0.18 21.33 14.24
CA THR A 258 0.36 22.40 15.23
C THR A 258 -0.73 22.38 16.29
N ARG A 259 -1.99 22.16 15.91
CA ARG A 259 -3.12 22.04 16.85
C ARG A 259 -3.01 20.81 17.74
N LEU A 260 -2.57 19.67 17.17
CA LEU A 260 -2.40 18.40 17.88
C LEU A 260 -1.26 18.40 18.90
N ARG A 261 -0.29 19.32 18.79
CA ARG A 261 0.80 19.45 19.80
C ARG A 261 0.29 19.56 21.23
N LYS A 262 -0.84 20.24 21.44
CA LYS A 262 -1.45 20.42 22.77
C LYS A 262 -2.11 19.14 23.30
N LEU A 263 -2.38 18.19 22.42
CA LEU A 263 -3.03 16.92 22.75
C LEU A 263 -2.03 15.79 23.00
N TYR A 264 -0.79 15.93 22.54
CA TYR A 264 0.22 14.89 22.74
C TYR A 264 0.54 14.71 24.22
N ARG A 265 0.53 13.45 24.66
CA ARG A 265 0.88 13.02 26.01
C ARG A 265 2.02 11.99 25.97
N PRO A 266 2.87 11.93 27.00
CA PRO A 266 3.86 10.87 27.10
C PRO A 266 3.17 9.50 27.18
N LEU A 267 3.94 8.44 26.95
CA LEU A 267 3.46 7.07 27.10
C LEU A 267 2.95 6.85 28.53
N PRO A 268 1.71 6.40 28.74
CA PRO A 268 1.11 6.34 30.07
C PRO A 268 1.80 5.27 30.92
N GLU A 269 1.75 5.40 32.24
CA GLU A 269 2.19 4.34 33.18
C GLU A 269 1.15 3.24 33.34
N MET A 270 -0.13 3.60 33.17
CA MET A 270 -1.28 2.71 33.28
C MET A 270 -1.30 1.63 32.18
N PRO A 271 -1.96 0.48 32.41
CA PRO A 271 -2.23 -0.52 31.39
C PRO A 271 -2.88 0.10 30.14
N PHE A 272 -2.47 -0.32 28.95
CA PHE A 272 -3.01 0.25 27.72
C PHE A 272 -3.10 -0.73 26.55
N VAL A 273 -4.07 -0.45 25.69
CA VAL A 273 -4.24 -1.04 24.36
C VAL A 273 -3.72 -0.06 23.33
N TYR A 274 -2.91 -0.53 22.38
CA TYR A 274 -2.32 0.31 21.35
C TYR A 274 -3.05 0.16 20.01
N TYR A 275 -3.39 1.30 19.38
CA TYR A 275 -3.90 1.39 18.01
C TYR A 275 -3.01 2.32 17.16
N PRO A 276 -2.17 1.79 16.26
CA PRO A 276 -1.38 2.61 15.33
C PRO A 276 -2.25 3.13 14.19
N PHE A 277 -2.28 4.45 13.97
CA PHE A 277 -2.91 4.98 12.76
C PHE A 277 -2.12 4.59 11.51
N HIS A 278 -2.86 4.28 10.45
CA HIS A 278 -2.35 4.12 9.09
C HIS A 278 -2.15 5.47 8.41
N VAL A 279 -1.37 5.45 7.33
CA VAL A 279 -1.35 6.54 6.35
C VAL A 279 -2.78 6.72 5.80
N PRO A 280 -3.38 7.91 5.92
CA PRO A 280 -4.69 8.16 5.34
C PRO A 280 -4.67 8.03 3.82
N ALA A 281 -5.77 7.54 3.24
CA ALA A 281 -5.92 7.28 1.81
C ALA A 281 -4.96 6.22 1.22
N ASP A 282 -4.29 5.42 2.06
CA ASP A 282 -3.53 4.26 1.59
C ASP A 282 -4.48 3.18 1.03
N MET A 283 -4.04 2.46 0.00
CA MET A 283 -4.75 1.31 -0.58
C MET A 283 -5.10 0.25 0.47
N ALA A 284 -4.26 0.09 1.51
CA ALA A 284 -4.51 -0.76 2.66
C ALA A 284 -5.86 -0.46 3.35
N LEU A 285 -6.31 0.79 3.33
CA LEU A 285 -7.61 1.21 3.85
C LEU A 285 -8.65 1.41 2.75
N THR A 286 -8.30 2.03 1.61
CA THR A 286 -9.33 2.40 0.62
C THR A 286 -9.85 1.21 -0.20
N LEU A 287 -9.07 0.13 -0.30
CA LEU A 287 -9.40 -1.05 -1.12
C LEU A 287 -9.36 -2.33 -0.28
N ARG A 288 -8.26 -2.57 0.44
CA ARG A 288 -8.04 -3.85 1.14
C ARG A 288 -8.85 -3.97 2.44
N SER A 289 -9.16 -2.87 3.12
CA SER A 289 -9.93 -2.88 4.38
C SER A 289 -10.81 -1.62 4.52
N PRO A 290 -11.81 -1.47 3.64
CA PRO A 290 -12.59 -0.22 3.49
C PRO A 290 -13.51 0.11 4.66
N ASP A 291 -13.90 -0.89 5.46
CA ASP A 291 -14.72 -0.69 6.66
C ASP A 291 -14.01 0.16 7.71
N TYR A 292 -12.67 0.26 7.64
CA TYR A 292 -11.82 0.96 8.59
C TYR A 292 -11.21 2.26 8.03
N LEU A 293 -11.74 2.74 6.89
CA LEU A 293 -11.23 3.94 6.23
C LEU A 293 -11.36 5.19 7.10
N ASP A 294 -12.46 5.34 7.85
CA ASP A 294 -12.57 6.35 8.89
C ASP A 294 -11.90 5.86 10.19
N GLN A 295 -10.60 6.12 10.26
CA GLN A 295 -9.79 5.73 11.42
C GLN A 295 -10.23 6.43 12.71
N VAL A 296 -10.82 7.63 12.65
CA VAL A 296 -11.28 8.34 13.85
C VAL A 296 -12.56 7.71 14.39
N ALA A 297 -13.45 7.24 13.50
CA ALA A 297 -14.60 6.43 13.91
C ALA A 297 -14.18 5.11 14.54
N THR A 298 -13.12 4.48 14.03
CA THR A 298 -12.52 3.28 14.64
C THR A 298 -12.02 3.57 16.06
N VAL A 299 -11.30 4.68 16.26
CA VAL A 299 -10.83 5.09 17.61
C VAL A 299 -11.99 5.41 18.55
N ASP A 300 -13.03 6.12 18.08
CA ASP A 300 -14.24 6.39 18.87
C ASP A 300 -14.95 5.10 19.31
N PHE A 301 -15.02 4.09 18.43
CA PHE A 301 -15.55 2.78 18.77
C PHE A 301 -14.70 2.07 19.82
N LEU A 302 -13.37 2.08 19.67
CA LEU A 302 -12.45 1.45 20.62
C LEU A 302 -12.50 2.12 22.00
N LEU A 303 -12.53 3.45 22.07
CA LEU A 303 -12.62 4.20 23.34
C LEU A 303 -13.83 3.82 24.19
N ARG A 304 -14.93 3.39 23.54
CA ARG A 304 -16.17 2.95 24.19
C ARG A 304 -16.19 1.46 24.55
N THR A 305 -15.25 0.66 24.05
CA THR A 305 -15.37 -0.80 24.08
C THR A 305 -14.17 -1.54 24.64
N ILE A 306 -13.00 -0.91 24.74
CA ILE A 306 -11.89 -1.47 25.51
C ILE A 306 -12.26 -1.58 27.00
N PRO A 307 -11.61 -2.47 27.77
CA PRO A 307 -11.81 -2.52 29.23
C PRO A 307 -11.50 -1.17 29.90
N ASP A 308 -12.27 -0.81 30.93
CA ASP A 308 -12.08 0.42 31.72
C ASP A 308 -10.81 0.41 32.57
N SER A 309 -10.21 -0.77 32.77
CA SER A 309 -8.87 -0.94 33.34
C SER A 309 -7.74 -0.46 32.43
N HIS A 310 -8.03 -0.10 31.17
CA HIS A 310 -7.05 0.25 30.15
C HIS A 310 -7.34 1.60 29.52
N VAL A 311 -6.28 2.31 29.15
CA VAL A 311 -6.39 3.46 28.23
C VAL A 311 -6.12 3.06 26.80
N LEU A 312 -6.73 3.77 25.84
CA LEU A 312 -6.43 3.64 24.43
C LEU A 312 -5.28 4.59 24.06
N VAL A 313 -4.15 3.99 23.70
CA VAL A 313 -3.00 4.72 23.16
C VAL A 313 -3.05 4.70 21.65
N VAL A 314 -2.99 5.87 21.03
CA VAL A 314 -2.92 6.04 19.57
C VAL A 314 -1.69 6.84 19.17
N LYS A 315 -1.19 6.57 17.97
CA LYS A 315 -0.06 7.31 17.39
C LYS A 315 -0.27 7.56 15.91
N GLU A 316 -0.04 8.79 15.47
CA GLU A 316 -0.03 9.13 14.04
C GLU A 316 1.14 8.44 13.31
N HIS A 317 0.94 8.18 12.01
CA HIS A 317 2.00 7.67 11.17
C HIS A 317 3.05 8.77 10.90
N PRO A 318 4.36 8.51 11.14
CA PRO A 318 5.42 9.53 11.01
C PRO A 318 5.55 10.15 9.61
N ALA A 319 5.17 9.43 8.56
CA ALA A 319 5.17 9.92 7.19
C ALA A 319 4.04 10.94 6.88
N GLN A 320 3.00 11.02 7.71
CA GLN A 320 1.76 11.77 7.44
C GLN A 320 1.23 12.47 8.70
N ILE A 321 2.12 13.11 9.47
CA ILE A 321 1.75 13.84 10.70
C ILE A 321 0.76 14.96 10.37
N GLY A 322 -0.35 15.03 11.11
CA GLY A 322 -1.42 16.01 10.90
C GLY A 322 -2.41 15.65 9.78
N ALA A 323 -2.29 14.47 9.17
CA ALA A 323 -3.24 14.01 8.15
C ALA A 323 -4.59 13.56 8.74
N ILE A 324 -4.62 13.18 10.03
CA ILE A 324 -5.87 12.90 10.75
C ILE A 324 -6.50 14.22 11.22
N SER A 325 -7.83 14.30 11.20
CA SER A 325 -8.56 15.52 11.58
C SER A 325 -8.28 15.94 13.03
N ALA A 326 -7.55 17.03 13.22
CA ALA A 326 -7.24 17.57 14.53
C ALA A 326 -8.49 17.95 15.32
N THR A 327 -9.53 18.48 14.64
CA THR A 327 -10.80 18.82 15.29
C THR A 327 -11.46 17.59 15.91
N ARG A 328 -11.58 16.48 15.16
CA ARG A 328 -12.21 15.26 15.67
C ARG A 328 -11.39 14.60 16.78
N LEU A 329 -10.05 14.60 16.68
CA LEU A 329 -9.20 14.08 17.75
C LEU A 329 -9.30 14.92 19.04
N LEU A 330 -9.41 16.25 18.91
CA LEU A 330 -9.66 17.13 20.07
C LEU A 330 -11.03 16.90 20.68
N GLU A 331 -12.06 16.61 19.88
CA GLU A 331 -13.39 16.24 20.38
C GLU A 331 -13.36 14.94 21.17
N LEU A 332 -12.68 13.90 20.67
CA LEU A 332 -12.48 12.65 21.40
C LEU A 332 -11.78 12.90 22.74
N ALA A 333 -10.71 13.70 22.75
CA ALA A 333 -9.96 14.02 23.95
C ALA A 333 -10.73 14.82 25.01
N ARG A 334 -11.75 15.58 24.60
CA ARG A 334 -12.65 16.27 25.54
C ARG A 334 -13.70 15.34 26.13
N ARG A 335 -14.08 14.30 25.38
CA ARG A 335 -15.14 13.36 25.76
C ARG A 335 -14.64 12.19 26.59
N PHE A 336 -13.44 11.71 26.29
CA PHE A 336 -12.87 10.48 26.82
C PHE A 336 -11.56 10.77 27.56
N ASP A 337 -11.52 10.46 28.85
CA ASP A 337 -10.33 10.56 29.70
C ASP A 337 -9.34 9.40 29.47
N ASN A 338 -9.84 8.26 28.98
CA ASN A 338 -9.07 7.08 28.58
C ASN A 338 -8.39 7.19 27.19
N PHE A 339 -8.35 8.39 26.59
CA PHE A 339 -7.71 8.64 25.31
C PHE A 339 -6.31 9.25 25.44
N VAL A 340 -5.31 8.61 24.85
CA VAL A 340 -3.91 9.07 24.85
C VAL A 340 -3.37 9.14 23.42
N LEU A 341 -3.08 10.35 22.93
CA LEU A 341 -2.37 10.55 21.66
C LEU A 341 -0.87 10.74 21.92
N LEU A 342 -0.04 9.86 21.39
CA LEU A 342 1.42 9.96 21.53
C LEU A 342 2.03 10.95 20.53
N PRO A 343 3.16 11.60 20.88
CA PRO A 343 4.00 12.27 19.91
C PRO A 343 4.35 11.33 18.74
N PRO A 344 4.29 11.80 17.48
CA PRO A 344 4.57 10.96 16.31
C PRO A 344 6.02 10.44 16.29
N GLN A 345 6.95 11.14 16.95
CA GLN A 345 8.36 10.75 17.08
C GLN A 345 8.61 9.65 18.12
N THR A 346 7.63 9.30 18.96
CA THR A 346 7.80 8.23 19.96
C THR A 346 8.19 6.92 19.28
N ASN A 347 9.25 6.26 19.76
CA ASN A 347 9.73 5.02 19.16
C ASN A 347 8.63 3.93 19.23
N ASN A 348 8.23 3.37 18.08
CA ASN A 348 7.15 2.39 17.99
C ASN A 348 7.48 1.12 18.80
N TYR A 349 8.72 0.65 18.75
CA TYR A 349 9.20 -0.51 19.51
C TYR A 349 8.99 -0.30 21.02
N THR A 350 9.24 0.91 21.54
CA THR A 350 9.00 1.24 22.96
C THR A 350 7.51 1.15 23.31
N VAL A 351 6.63 1.63 22.43
CA VAL A 351 5.17 1.55 22.64
C VAL A 351 4.71 0.09 22.61
N LEU A 352 5.11 -0.67 21.59
CA LEU A 352 4.75 -2.06 21.42
C LEU A 352 5.18 -2.92 22.62
N ASN A 353 6.40 -2.73 23.14
CA ASN A 353 6.90 -3.49 24.30
C ASN A 353 6.10 -3.26 25.58
N ARG A 354 5.53 -2.07 25.75
CA ARG A 354 4.74 -1.73 26.95
C ARG A 354 3.24 -1.97 26.77
N ALA A 355 2.76 -2.16 25.54
CA ALA A 355 1.36 -2.45 25.28
C ALA A 355 0.97 -3.83 25.83
N ASP A 356 -0.23 -3.92 26.39
CA ASP A 356 -0.82 -5.19 26.83
C ASP A 356 -1.46 -5.93 25.65
N ALA A 357 -2.00 -5.19 24.70
CA ALA A 357 -2.48 -5.70 23.42
C ALA A 357 -2.39 -4.62 22.33
N VAL A 358 -2.36 -5.06 21.07
CA VAL A 358 -2.42 -4.19 19.90
C VAL A 358 -3.67 -4.49 19.10
N VAL A 359 -4.45 -3.47 18.78
CA VAL A 359 -5.53 -3.56 17.79
C VAL A 359 -5.01 -2.98 16.49
N SER A 360 -5.07 -3.73 15.40
CA SER A 360 -4.60 -3.29 14.09
C SER A 360 -5.61 -3.62 12.99
N VAL A 361 -5.78 -2.72 12.02
CA VAL A 361 -6.47 -3.07 10.77
C VAL A 361 -5.60 -4.05 10.00
N ASN A 362 -4.51 -3.56 9.40
CA ASN A 362 -3.54 -4.36 8.65
C ASN A 362 -2.14 -3.73 8.64
N SER A 363 -1.79 -2.95 9.67
CA SER A 363 -0.50 -2.26 9.74
C SER A 363 0.64 -3.22 10.02
N LYS A 364 1.84 -2.92 9.50
CA LYS A 364 3.09 -3.62 9.84
C LYS A 364 3.34 -3.63 11.36
N SER A 365 2.89 -2.60 12.08
CA SER A 365 3.00 -2.55 13.55
C SER A 365 2.35 -3.75 14.26
N GLY A 366 1.32 -4.36 13.67
CA GLY A 366 0.74 -5.59 14.24
C GLY A 366 1.64 -6.81 14.06
N ALA A 367 2.35 -6.93 12.93
CA ALA A 367 3.38 -7.97 12.75
C ALA A 367 4.60 -7.74 13.65
N GLU A 368 4.98 -6.47 13.88
CA GLU A 368 6.02 -6.12 14.85
C GLU A 368 5.61 -6.48 16.28
N ALA A 369 4.35 -6.24 16.65
CA ALA A 369 3.80 -6.64 17.94
C ALA A 369 3.78 -8.17 18.10
N LEU A 370 3.39 -8.90 17.06
CA LEU A 370 3.45 -10.36 17.01
C LEU A 370 4.89 -10.87 17.23
N LEU A 371 5.87 -10.24 16.60
CA LEU A 371 7.29 -10.57 16.78
C LEU A 371 7.78 -10.30 18.22
N LEU A 372 7.15 -9.38 18.93
CA LEU A 372 7.42 -9.06 20.33
C LEU A 372 6.62 -9.90 21.32
N GLY A 373 5.87 -10.91 20.85
CA GLY A 373 5.08 -11.77 21.72
C GLY A 373 3.85 -11.07 22.29
N LYS A 374 3.41 -9.97 21.67
CA LYS A 374 2.26 -9.20 22.14
C LYS A 374 0.97 -9.73 21.53
N PRO A 375 -0.13 -9.81 22.29
CA PRO A 375 -1.45 -10.11 21.76
C PRO A 375 -1.84 -9.09 20.68
N VAL A 376 -2.29 -9.57 19.52
CA VAL A 376 -2.71 -8.71 18.41
C VAL A 376 -4.11 -9.09 17.96
N VAL A 377 -5.03 -8.13 18.02
CA VAL A 377 -6.36 -8.22 17.40
C VAL A 377 -6.27 -7.63 15.99
N VAL A 378 -6.62 -8.42 14.98
CA VAL A 378 -6.46 -8.05 13.56
C VAL A 378 -7.82 -7.93 12.89
N MET A 379 -8.16 -6.71 12.46
CA MET A 379 -9.50 -6.38 11.95
C MET A 379 -9.61 -6.42 10.44
N GLY A 380 -8.51 -6.18 9.72
CA GLY A 380 -8.49 -6.11 8.27
C GLY A 380 -7.76 -7.28 7.62
N ASP A 381 -7.64 -7.18 6.29
CA ASP A 381 -6.82 -8.08 5.48
C ASP A 381 -5.35 -7.66 5.59
N ALA A 382 -4.61 -8.42 6.38
CA ALA A 382 -3.20 -8.22 6.70
C ALA A 382 -2.40 -9.47 6.34
N PHE A 383 -1.17 -9.32 5.88
CA PHE A 383 -0.33 -10.47 5.50
C PHE A 383 -0.09 -11.46 6.65
N TYR A 384 -0.22 -11.00 7.89
CA TYR A 384 -0.09 -11.79 9.13
C TYR A 384 -1.41 -12.21 9.76
N ARG A 385 -2.55 -11.94 9.11
CA ARG A 385 -3.88 -12.35 9.57
C ARG A 385 -3.98 -13.87 9.74
N SER A 386 -3.32 -14.64 8.86
CA SER A 386 -3.35 -16.11 8.89
C SER A 386 -2.45 -16.71 9.97
N CYS A 387 -1.68 -15.91 10.72
CA CYS A 387 -0.88 -16.41 11.82
C CYS A 387 -1.78 -16.97 12.94
N PRO A 388 -1.58 -18.20 13.42
CA PRO A 388 -2.44 -18.81 14.45
C PRO A 388 -2.36 -18.11 15.81
N LEU A 389 -1.41 -17.18 15.99
CA LEU A 389 -1.21 -16.43 17.24
C LEU A 389 -1.94 -15.08 17.27
N VAL A 390 -2.57 -14.66 16.17
CA VAL A 390 -3.37 -13.44 16.16
C VAL A 390 -4.83 -13.71 16.46
N TYR A 391 -5.48 -12.71 17.03
CA TYR A 391 -6.92 -12.68 17.27
C TYR A 391 -7.60 -12.02 16.09
N ALA A 392 -7.74 -12.75 14.98
CA ALA A 392 -8.43 -12.27 13.79
C ALA A 392 -9.93 -12.03 14.09
N VAL A 393 -10.48 -10.94 13.54
CA VAL A 393 -11.91 -10.59 13.60
C VAL A 393 -12.43 -10.21 12.22
N ASP A 394 -13.62 -10.66 11.86
CA ASP A 394 -14.23 -10.38 10.55
C ASP A 394 -15.21 -9.19 10.60
N ARG A 395 -15.71 -8.84 11.79
CA ARG A 395 -16.62 -7.70 11.98
C ARG A 395 -16.12 -6.83 13.13
N MET A 396 -16.29 -5.51 12.98
CA MET A 396 -15.96 -4.54 14.03
C MET A 396 -16.65 -4.87 15.37
N ALA A 397 -17.88 -5.37 15.33
CA ALA A 397 -18.64 -5.75 16.52
C ALA A 397 -18.00 -6.86 17.37
N ASP A 398 -17.12 -7.68 16.78
CA ASP A 398 -16.48 -8.80 17.45
C ASP A 398 -15.15 -8.40 18.14
N VAL A 399 -14.62 -7.20 17.83
CA VAL A 399 -13.37 -6.66 18.41
C VAL A 399 -13.37 -6.68 19.94
N PRO A 400 -14.43 -6.25 20.67
CA PRO A 400 -14.36 -6.16 22.12
C PRO A 400 -14.22 -7.52 22.80
N ALA A 401 -14.92 -8.54 22.29
CA ALA A 401 -14.82 -9.90 22.81
C ALA A 401 -13.42 -10.48 22.58
N ARG A 402 -12.92 -10.36 21.34
CA ARG A 402 -11.61 -10.89 20.94
C ARG A 402 -10.45 -10.15 21.59
N LEU A 403 -10.61 -8.86 21.87
CA LEU A 403 -9.65 -8.08 22.67
C LEU A 403 -9.61 -8.55 24.13
N ARG A 404 -10.75 -8.86 24.77
CA ARG A 404 -10.75 -9.42 26.13
C ARG A 404 -10.07 -10.77 26.19
N GLU A 405 -10.29 -11.64 25.20
CA GLU A 405 -9.58 -12.91 25.07
C GLU A 405 -8.06 -12.70 24.92
N ALA A 406 -7.66 -11.78 24.04
CA ALA A 406 -6.26 -11.42 23.82
C ALA A 406 -5.58 -10.89 25.09
N LEU A 407 -6.24 -10.00 25.82
CA LEU A 407 -5.74 -9.45 27.09
C LEU A 407 -5.66 -10.52 28.18
N SER A 408 -6.64 -11.43 28.26
CA SER A 408 -6.66 -12.51 29.24
C SER A 408 -5.56 -13.55 29.00
N ALA A 409 -5.26 -13.84 27.72
CA ALA A 409 -4.17 -14.75 27.36
C ALA A 409 -2.78 -14.14 27.63
N GLY A 410 -2.67 -12.81 27.50
CA GLY A 410 -1.43 -12.08 27.77
C GLY A 410 -0.31 -12.36 26.77
N ALA A 411 0.89 -11.88 27.09
CA ALA A 411 2.06 -12.05 26.24
C ALA A 411 2.42 -13.54 26.08
N PHE A 412 2.90 -13.90 24.89
CA PHE A 412 3.32 -15.25 24.55
C PHE A 412 4.78 -15.29 24.13
N ASP A 413 5.40 -16.46 24.19
CA ASP A 413 6.75 -16.67 23.66
C ASP A 413 6.79 -16.43 22.13
N PRO A 414 7.52 -15.41 21.64
CA PRO A 414 7.66 -15.15 20.21
C PRO A 414 8.14 -16.35 19.39
N ALA A 415 8.86 -17.30 20.00
CA ALA A 415 9.30 -18.53 19.33
C ALA A 415 8.13 -19.36 18.78
N ARG A 416 6.92 -19.24 19.37
CA ARG A 416 5.71 -19.89 18.85
C ARG A 416 5.31 -19.36 17.47
N GLY A 417 5.70 -18.13 17.12
CA GLY A 417 5.42 -17.51 15.82
C GLY A 417 6.44 -17.90 14.74
N ALA A 418 7.49 -18.62 15.10
CA ALA A 418 8.58 -18.96 14.19
C ALA A 418 8.14 -19.69 12.90
N PRO A 419 7.21 -20.67 12.92
CA PRO A 419 6.68 -21.29 11.71
C PRO A 419 6.07 -20.28 10.74
N TYR A 420 5.31 -19.31 11.26
CA TYR A 420 4.69 -18.27 10.45
C TYR A 420 5.75 -17.35 9.79
N PHE A 421 6.75 -16.90 10.55
CA PHE A 421 7.80 -16.03 9.98
C PHE A 421 8.68 -16.77 8.97
N GLU A 422 8.95 -18.05 9.16
CA GLU A 422 9.62 -18.88 8.16
C GLU A 422 8.77 -19.01 6.88
N SER A 423 7.47 -19.30 7.00
CA SER A 423 6.56 -19.31 5.84
C SER A 423 6.53 -17.97 5.11
N ALA A 424 6.48 -16.86 5.86
CA ALA A 424 6.51 -15.51 5.30
C ALA A 424 7.84 -15.26 4.56
N TRP A 425 8.96 -15.72 5.13
CA TRP A 425 10.28 -15.59 4.51
C TRP A 425 10.33 -16.36 3.19
N ARG A 426 9.92 -17.63 3.19
CA ARG A 426 9.87 -18.49 2.00
C ARG A 426 8.97 -17.95 0.90
N ARG A 427 7.87 -17.27 1.26
CA ARG A 427 6.93 -16.67 0.29
C ARG A 427 7.40 -15.33 -0.26
N SER A 428 8.35 -14.67 0.39
CA SER A 428 8.99 -13.45 -0.11
C SER A 428 10.24 -13.78 -0.92
N HIS A 429 10.69 -12.83 -1.72
CA HIS A 429 11.86 -12.96 -2.57
C HIS A 429 12.81 -11.77 -2.36
N PRO A 430 14.14 -11.94 -2.49
CA PRO A 430 15.09 -10.84 -2.40
C PRO A 430 14.81 -9.73 -3.44
N GLY A 431 14.85 -8.47 -3.01
CA GLY A 431 14.65 -7.33 -3.90
C GLY A 431 14.25 -6.06 -3.15
N GLU A 432 14.47 -4.92 -3.79
CA GLU A 432 14.03 -3.60 -3.32
C GLU A 432 13.52 -2.79 -4.52
N LEU A 433 12.41 -2.08 -4.33
CA LEU A 433 11.88 -1.16 -5.34
C LEU A 433 12.63 0.17 -5.30
N TYR A 434 12.79 0.78 -6.48
CA TYR A 434 13.31 2.15 -6.64
C TYR A 434 14.77 2.35 -6.21
N ILE A 435 15.55 1.28 -6.18
CA ILE A 435 16.99 1.37 -5.98
C ILE A 435 17.70 1.09 -7.31
N SER A 436 18.50 2.05 -7.76
CA SER A 436 19.23 1.97 -9.05
C SER A 436 20.60 1.27 -8.95
N ASP A 437 20.88 0.57 -7.85
CA ASP A 437 22.12 -0.21 -7.70
C ASP A 437 22.09 -1.42 -8.65
N PRO A 438 23.12 -1.62 -9.50
CA PRO A 438 23.11 -2.69 -10.50
C PRO A 438 22.89 -4.09 -9.94
N LYS A 439 23.51 -4.43 -8.79
CA LYS A 439 23.40 -5.76 -8.17
C LYS A 439 22.00 -5.99 -7.61
N LEU A 440 21.42 -4.96 -7.00
CA LEU A 440 20.04 -5.03 -6.51
C LEU A 440 19.02 -5.10 -7.65
N LEU A 441 19.28 -4.44 -8.79
CA LEU A 441 18.46 -4.57 -9.99
C LEU A 441 18.55 -5.98 -10.59
N ASP A 442 19.74 -6.59 -10.64
CA ASP A 442 19.93 -7.97 -11.08
C ASP A 442 19.16 -8.95 -10.17
N THR A 443 19.29 -8.75 -8.86
CA THR A 443 18.58 -9.53 -7.83
C THR A 443 17.06 -9.41 -8.00
N PHE A 444 16.55 -8.19 -8.16
CA PHE A 444 15.13 -7.95 -8.33
C PHE A 444 14.59 -8.59 -9.62
N ALA A 445 15.29 -8.45 -10.74
CA ALA A 445 14.88 -9.03 -12.01
C ALA A 445 14.88 -10.57 -11.96
N ALA A 446 15.87 -11.18 -11.31
CA ALA A 446 15.91 -12.62 -11.08
C ALA A 446 14.75 -13.10 -10.20
N SER A 447 14.48 -12.39 -9.10
CA SER A 447 13.37 -12.69 -8.19
C SER A 447 12.00 -12.58 -8.86
N LEU A 448 11.77 -11.56 -9.69
CA LEU A 448 10.54 -11.40 -10.46
C LEU A 448 10.34 -12.58 -11.43
N ARG A 449 11.38 -12.98 -12.17
CA ARG A 449 11.32 -14.14 -13.07
C ARG A 449 11.03 -15.43 -12.30
N ALA A 450 11.68 -15.62 -11.15
CA ALA A 450 11.46 -16.80 -10.31
C ALA A 450 10.03 -16.86 -9.78
N ALA A 451 9.45 -15.73 -9.35
CA ALA A 451 8.06 -15.66 -8.93
C ALA A 451 7.11 -16.00 -10.09
N MET A 452 7.34 -15.42 -11.27
CA MET A 452 6.51 -15.66 -12.46
C MET A 452 6.55 -17.11 -12.96
N ALA A 453 7.57 -17.89 -12.59
CA ALA A 453 7.65 -19.31 -12.91
C ALA A 453 6.76 -20.21 -12.02
N GLU A 454 6.20 -19.70 -10.90
CA GLU A 454 5.22 -20.46 -10.10
C GLU A 454 4.03 -20.79 -11.01
N PRO A 455 3.56 -22.04 -11.12
CA PRO A 455 2.42 -22.37 -11.96
C PRO A 455 1.15 -21.64 -11.49
N ALA A 456 0.20 -21.42 -12.39
CA ALA A 456 -1.13 -20.96 -12.00
C ALA A 456 -1.74 -22.04 -11.09
N ARG A 457 -2.13 -21.67 -9.87
CA ARG A 457 -2.83 -22.60 -8.99
C ARG A 457 -4.21 -22.84 -9.61
N VAL A 458 -4.52 -24.10 -9.91
CA VAL A 458 -5.87 -24.51 -10.25
C VAL A 458 -6.67 -24.34 -8.97
N ASN A 459 -7.43 -23.25 -8.87
CA ASN A 459 -8.39 -23.04 -7.78
C ASN A 459 -9.63 -23.88 -8.03
#